data_AF-A0A5P9F7P1-F1
#
_entry.id   AF-A0A5P9F7P1-F1
#
_cell.length_a   1.000
_cell.length_b   1.000
_cell.length_c   1.000
_cell.angle_alpha   90.00
_cell.angle_beta   90.00
_cell.angle_gamma   90.00
#
_symmetry.space_group_name_H-M   'P 1'
#
loop_
_entity.id
_entity.type
_entity.pdbx_description
1 polymer ?
#
loop_
_entity_poly.entity_id
_entity_poly.type
_entity_poly.pdbx_seq_one_letter_code
_entity_poly.pdbx_strand_id
1 'polypeptide(L)'
;MDYALDREERTYLAGEFVLGLLDREETQRVLHLMRADADLRAEVGFWQESLQRMFAETDERPSPDVLRRLKAQVFGEPERSLWQDLIAPENRGLLVGIITLKAAVIAGVLWLIFGG
;
A
#
# COMPACT_ATOMS: atom_id res chain seq x y z
N MET A 1 17.81 36.48 0.47
CA MET A 1 17.13 37.03 1.66
C MET A 1 16.09 36.00 2.05
N ASP A 2 16.18 35.46 3.25
CA ASP A 2 15.23 34.50 3.79
C ASP A 2 14.05 35.30 4.33
N TYR A 3 13.06 35.58 3.47
CA TYR A 3 11.82 36.21 3.90
C TYR A 3 10.95 35.11 4.48
N ALA A 4 10.70 35.18 5.78
CA ALA A 4 9.65 34.37 6.40
C ALA A 4 8.33 34.70 5.70
N LEU A 5 7.62 33.66 5.24
CA LEU A 5 6.31 33.80 4.60
C LEU A 5 5.40 34.61 5.51
N ASP A 6 4.73 35.60 4.95
CA ASP A 6 3.64 36.23 5.67
C ASP A 6 2.47 35.25 5.83
N ARG A 7 1.52 35.59 6.71
CA ARG A 7 0.41 34.69 7.05
C ARG A 7 -0.50 34.40 5.84
N GLU A 8 -0.72 35.39 5.00
CA GLU A 8 -1.62 35.28 3.85
C GLU A 8 -0.97 34.43 2.77
N GLU A 9 0.29 34.71 2.45
CA GLU A 9 1.11 33.92 1.53
C GLU A 9 1.19 32.45 1.96
N ARG A 10 1.38 32.19 3.27
CA ARG A 10 1.35 30.84 3.83
C ARG A 10 0.02 30.15 3.63
N THR A 11 -1.09 30.87 3.83
CA THR A 11 -2.45 30.32 3.67
C THR A 11 -2.71 29.93 2.22
N TYR A 12 -2.35 30.81 1.28
CA TYR A 12 -2.48 30.54 -0.16
C TYR A 12 -1.60 29.38 -0.60
N LEU A 13 -0.32 29.40 -0.24
CA LEU A 13 0.64 28.37 -0.63
C LEU A 13 0.25 26.99 -0.08
N ALA A 14 -0.26 26.92 1.16
CA ALA A 14 -0.78 25.69 1.74
C ALA A 14 -2.01 25.17 0.98
N GLY A 15 -2.94 26.05 0.61
CA GLY A 15 -4.13 25.70 -0.17
C GLY A 15 -3.78 25.18 -1.57
N GLU A 16 -2.93 25.89 -2.31
CA GLU A 16 -2.46 25.49 -3.63
C GLU A 16 -1.70 24.17 -3.61
N PHE A 17 -0.86 23.96 -2.60
CA PHE A 17 -0.15 22.71 -2.38
C PHE A 17 -1.11 21.54 -2.15
N VAL A 18 -2.09 21.68 -1.26
CA VAL A 18 -3.05 20.61 -0.93
C VAL A 18 -3.97 20.31 -2.12
N LEU A 19 -4.36 21.32 -2.89
CA LEU A 19 -5.17 21.16 -4.10
C LEU A 19 -4.38 20.62 -5.29
N GLY A 20 -3.04 20.52 -5.19
CA GLY A 20 -2.18 20.03 -6.26
C GLY A 20 -2.08 20.99 -7.45
N LEU A 21 -2.18 22.30 -7.20
CA LEU A 21 -2.12 23.34 -8.24
C LEU A 21 -0.68 23.78 -8.56
N LEU A 22 0.26 23.46 -7.67
CA LEU A 22 1.67 23.80 -7.82
C LEU A 22 2.38 22.91 -8.83
N ASP A 23 3.37 23.47 -9.52
CA ASP A 23 4.26 22.67 -10.36
C ASP A 23 5.20 21.79 -9.52
N ARG A 24 6.02 20.98 -10.21
CA ARG A 24 6.94 20.05 -9.54
C ARG A 24 8.00 20.77 -8.69
N GLU A 25 8.52 21.90 -9.15
CA GLU A 25 9.58 22.64 -8.46
C GLU A 25 9.01 23.36 -7.24
N GLU A 26 7.85 23.98 -7.38
CA GLU A 26 7.10 24.63 -6.30
C GLU A 26 6.67 23.62 -5.23
N THR A 27 6.18 22.45 -5.64
CA THR A 27 5.86 21.35 -4.72
C THR A 27 7.08 20.96 -3.89
N GLN A 28 8.25 20.81 -4.52
CA GLN A 28 9.49 20.49 -3.81
C GLN A 28 9.93 21.61 -2.87
N ARG A 29 9.71 22.87 -3.26
CA ARG A 29 9.98 24.04 -2.42
C ARG A 29 9.10 24.03 -1.16
N VAL A 30 7.80 23.79 -1.30
CA VAL A 30 6.87 23.69 -0.16
C VAL A 30 7.26 22.55 0.76
N LEU A 31 7.56 21.36 0.21
CA LEU A 31 8.05 20.22 0.99
C LEU A 31 9.34 20.51 1.76
N HIS A 32 10.22 21.34 1.19
CA HIS A 32 11.43 21.79 1.88
C HIS A 32 11.10 22.79 3.00
N LEU A 33 10.28 23.81 2.72
CA LEU A 33 9.87 24.83 3.69
C LEU A 33 9.15 24.23 4.90
N MET A 34 8.27 23.24 4.68
CA MET A 34 7.57 22.53 5.74
C MET A 34 8.49 21.83 6.75
N ARG A 35 9.77 21.58 6.40
CA ARG A 35 10.74 21.00 7.36
C ARG A 35 11.14 21.98 8.45
N ALA A 36 11.10 23.28 8.16
CA ALA A 36 11.54 24.35 9.05
C ALA A 36 10.38 25.23 9.55
N ASP A 37 9.33 25.42 8.76
CA ASP A 37 8.15 26.22 9.11
C ASP A 37 7.04 25.32 9.71
N ALA A 38 6.84 25.42 11.02
CA ALA A 38 5.80 24.68 11.74
C ALA A 38 4.39 25.21 11.46
N ASP A 39 4.24 26.50 11.19
CA ASP A 39 2.94 27.10 10.91
C ASP A 39 2.46 26.72 9.50
N LEU A 40 3.37 26.66 8.52
CA LEU A 40 3.03 26.19 7.17
C LEU A 40 2.54 24.73 7.23
N ARG A 41 3.16 23.89 8.07
CA ARG A 41 2.66 22.53 8.32
C ARG A 41 1.27 22.51 8.95
N ALA A 42 1.00 23.42 9.88
CA ALA A 42 -0.32 23.53 10.50
C ALA A 42 -1.40 23.93 9.49
N GLU A 43 -1.11 24.90 8.61
CA GLU A 43 -2.04 25.32 7.56
C GLU A 43 -2.31 24.22 6.53
N VAL A 44 -1.28 23.49 6.10
CA VAL A 44 -1.45 22.30 5.23
C VAL A 44 -2.35 21.25 5.91
N GLY A 45 -2.13 20.99 7.19
CA GLY A 45 -2.97 20.08 7.98
C GLY A 45 -4.42 20.54 8.05
N PHE A 46 -4.65 21.84 8.31
CA PHE A 46 -5.99 22.44 8.31
C PHE A 46 -6.72 22.25 6.98
N TRP A 47 -6.05 22.50 5.85
CA TRP A 47 -6.62 22.32 4.53
C TRP A 47 -6.93 20.85 4.22
N GLN A 48 -6.01 19.93 4.54
CA GLN A 48 -6.23 18.49 4.33
C GLN A 48 -7.44 17.98 5.11
N GLU A 49 -7.56 18.36 6.39
CA GLU A 49 -8.70 17.96 7.22
C GLU A 49 -10.01 18.58 6.71
N SER A 50 -9.99 19.86 6.36
CA SER A 50 -11.17 20.57 5.86
C SER A 50 -11.70 19.94 4.57
N LEU A 51 -10.81 19.60 3.62
CA LEU A 51 -11.21 18.94 2.37
C LEU A 51 -11.69 17.52 2.61
N GLN A 52 -11.03 16.73 3.48
CA GLN A 52 -11.48 15.38 3.80
C GLN A 52 -12.92 15.35 4.32
N ARG A 53 -13.30 16.33 5.17
CA ARG A 53 -14.69 16.44 5.66
C ARG A 53 -15.70 16.70 4.53
N MET A 54 -15.31 17.36 3.44
CA MET A 54 -16.20 17.60 2.30
C MET A 54 -16.48 16.34 1.48
N PHE A 55 -15.56 15.37 1.47
CA PHE A 55 -15.67 14.14 0.68
C PHE A 55 -15.99 12.90 1.52
N ALA A 56 -16.18 13.05 2.83
CA ALA A 56 -16.36 11.95 3.78
C ALA A 56 -17.57 11.04 3.49
N GLU A 57 -18.57 11.53 2.76
CA GLU A 57 -19.80 10.79 2.44
C GLU A 57 -19.67 9.88 1.20
N THR A 58 -18.52 9.87 0.53
CA THR A 58 -18.32 9.08 -0.70
C THR A 58 -17.90 7.65 -0.36
N ASP A 59 -18.76 6.64 -0.59
CA ASP A 59 -18.43 5.20 -0.42
C ASP A 59 -17.68 4.61 -1.63
N GLU A 60 -16.97 5.43 -2.38
CA GLU A 60 -16.25 5.00 -3.58
C GLU A 60 -14.95 4.30 -3.19
N ARG A 61 -14.97 2.96 -3.20
CA ARG A 61 -13.81 2.13 -2.84
C ARG A 61 -13.06 1.70 -4.10
N PRO A 62 -11.72 1.81 -4.12
CA PRO A 62 -10.94 1.27 -5.22
C PRO A 62 -11.10 -0.25 -5.30
N SER A 63 -10.97 -0.81 -6.50
CA SER A 63 -10.93 -2.27 -6.68
C SER A 63 -9.83 -2.89 -5.80
N PRO A 64 -10.07 -4.07 -5.19
CA PRO A 64 -9.07 -4.77 -4.37
C PRO A 64 -7.71 -4.99 -5.08
N ASP A 65 -7.72 -5.05 -6.40
CA ASP A 65 -6.52 -5.25 -7.22
C ASP A 65 -5.63 -4.01 -7.32
N VAL A 66 -6.16 -2.82 -7.07
CA VAL A 66 -5.40 -1.56 -7.13
C VAL A 66 -4.27 -1.56 -6.12
N LEU A 67 -4.56 -1.97 -4.88
CA LEU A 67 -3.55 -2.01 -3.82
C LEU A 67 -2.43 -3.02 -4.13
N ARG A 68 -2.80 -4.19 -4.69
CA ARG A 68 -1.82 -5.21 -5.09
C ARG A 68 -0.89 -4.70 -6.19
N ARG A 69 -1.46 -4.09 -7.25
CA ARG A 69 -0.69 -3.53 -8.37
C ARG A 69 0.20 -2.38 -7.92
N LEU A 70 -0.31 -1.48 -7.08
CA LEU A 70 0.45 -0.37 -6.54
C LEU A 70 1.67 -0.86 -5.75
N LYS A 71 1.49 -1.87 -4.88
CA LYS A 71 2.59 -2.46 -4.13
C LYS A 71 3.67 -3.07 -5.04
N ALA A 72 3.25 -3.81 -6.07
CA ALA A 72 4.18 -4.38 -7.04
C ALA A 72 4.95 -3.30 -7.81
N GLN A 73 4.31 -2.19 -8.18
CA GLN A 73 4.96 -1.10 -8.89
C GLN A 73 5.95 -0.31 -8.02
N VAL A 74 5.59 -0.04 -6.76
CA VAL A 74 6.40 0.79 -5.86
C VAL A 74 7.54 0.01 -5.20
N PHE A 75 7.30 -1.26 -4.84
CA PHE A 75 8.24 -2.08 -4.07
C PHE A 75 8.84 -3.25 -4.87
N GLY A 76 8.40 -3.46 -6.11
CA GLY A 76 8.69 -4.66 -6.88
C GLY A 76 7.73 -5.81 -6.54
N GLU A 77 7.66 -6.81 -7.43
CA GLU A 77 6.93 -8.05 -7.12
C GLU A 77 7.71 -8.85 -6.07
N PRO A 78 7.08 -9.23 -4.93
CA PRO A 78 7.71 -10.19 -4.04
C PRO A 78 7.86 -11.50 -4.82
N GLU A 79 9.07 -12.06 -4.85
CA GLU A 79 9.30 -13.41 -5.36
C GLU A 79 8.49 -14.40 -4.52
N ARG A 80 7.27 -14.72 -4.98
CA ARG A 80 6.44 -15.73 -4.34
C ARG A 80 7.06 -17.08 -4.60
N SER A 81 7.68 -17.63 -3.57
CA SER A 81 8.12 -19.02 -3.59
C SER A 81 6.89 -19.92 -3.70
N LEU A 82 6.89 -20.86 -4.65
CA LEU A 82 5.80 -21.83 -4.84
C LEU A 82 5.41 -22.56 -3.54
N TRP A 83 6.36 -22.69 -2.61
CA TRP A 83 6.13 -23.23 -1.26
C TRP A 83 5.21 -22.36 -0.39
N GLN A 84 5.31 -21.03 -0.50
CA GLN A 84 4.45 -20.09 0.24
C GLN A 84 3.03 -20.11 -0.31
N ASP A 85 2.87 -20.19 -1.64
CA ASP A 85 1.55 -20.33 -2.26
C ASP A 85 0.90 -21.67 -1.90
N LEU A 86 1.67 -22.76 -1.86
CA LEU A 86 1.15 -24.08 -1.43
C LEU A 86 0.67 -24.08 0.03
N ILE A 87 1.35 -23.38 0.95
CA ILE A 87 1.02 -23.35 2.39
C ILE A 87 -0.07 -22.31 2.72
N ALA A 88 -0.43 -21.45 1.77
CA ALA A 88 -1.48 -20.46 1.94
C ALA A 88 -2.82 -21.11 2.34
N PRO A 89 -3.60 -20.47 3.25
CA PRO A 89 -4.83 -21.05 3.79
C PRO A 89 -5.89 -21.35 2.72
N GLU A 90 -5.84 -20.62 1.60
CA GLU A 90 -6.68 -20.82 0.40
C GLU A 90 -6.37 -22.12 -0.36
N ASN A 91 -5.16 -22.68 -0.22
CA ASN A 91 -4.70 -23.87 -0.95
C ASN A 91 -4.64 -25.15 -0.08
N ARG A 92 -5.26 -25.13 1.11
CA ARG A 92 -5.31 -26.27 2.04
C ARG A 92 -5.87 -27.55 1.41
N GLY A 93 -6.85 -27.43 0.50
CA GLY A 93 -7.42 -28.59 -0.21
C GLY A 93 -6.40 -29.31 -1.09
N LEU A 94 -5.56 -28.54 -1.80
CA LEU A 94 -4.51 -29.09 -2.67
C LEU A 94 -3.42 -29.80 -1.84
N LEU A 95 -3.01 -29.20 -0.72
CA LEU A 95 -2.07 -29.82 0.23
C LEU A 95 -2.57 -31.16 0.75
N VAL A 96 -3.82 -31.21 1.22
CA VAL A 96 -4.42 -32.45 1.73
C VAL A 96 -4.47 -33.52 0.63
N GLY A 97 -4.81 -33.14 -0.60
CA GLY A 97 -4.78 -34.04 -1.75
C GLY A 97 -3.40 -34.64 -2.01
N ILE A 98 -2.35 -33.81 -2.05
CA ILE A 98 -0.95 -34.26 -2.27
C ILE A 98 -0.49 -35.21 -1.15
N ILE A 99 -0.79 -34.87 0.11
CA ILE A 99 -0.42 -35.71 1.26
C ILE A 99 -1.13 -37.06 1.18
N THR A 100 -2.43 -37.06 0.88
CA THR A 100 -3.24 -38.29 0.77
C THR A 100 -2.73 -39.19 -0.35
N LEU A 101 -2.46 -38.62 -1.53
CA LEU A 101 -1.89 -39.35 -2.66
C LEU A 101 -0.54 -39.98 -2.30
N LYS A 102 0.35 -39.20 -1.64
CA LYS A 102 1.66 -39.68 -1.22
C LYS A 102 1.56 -40.81 -0.19
N ALA A 103 0.65 -40.69 0.76
CA ALA A 103 0.39 -41.73 1.76
C ALA A 103 -0.14 -43.03 1.13
N ALA A 104 -1.04 -42.93 0.14
CA ALA A 104 -1.56 -44.08 -0.59
C ALA A 104 -0.46 -44.82 -1.37
N VAL A 105 0.47 -44.09 -2.01
CA VAL A 105 1.62 -44.69 -2.70
C VAL A 105 2.53 -45.42 -1.71
N ILE A 106 2.87 -44.79 -0.58
CA ILE A 106 3.71 -45.42 0.46
C ILE A 106 3.04 -46.68 1.01
N ALA A 107 1.74 -46.62 1.32
CA ALA A 107 0.98 -47.77 1.79
C ALA A 107 0.96 -48.91 0.77
N GLY A 108 0.79 -48.60 -0.53
CA GLY A 108 0.84 -49.58 -1.60
C GLY A 108 2.21 -50.25 -1.73
N VAL A 109 3.30 -49.48 -1.62
CA VAL A 109 4.67 -50.02 -1.64
C VAL A 109 4.94 -50.90 -0.42
N LEU A 110 4.54 -50.46 0.78
CA LEU A 110 4.67 -51.26 1.99
C LEU A 110 3.88 -52.57 1.90
N TRP A 111 2.67 -52.51 1.37
CA TRP A 111 1.86 -53.71 1.16
C TRP A 111 2.52 -54.68 0.17
N LEU A 112 3.13 -54.17 -0.91
CA LEU A 112 3.89 -54.99 -1.86
C LEU A 112 5.11 -55.67 -1.21
N ILE A 113 5.80 -54.99 -0.29
CA ILE A 113 7.03 -55.50 0.35
C ILE A 113 6.73 -56.49 1.48
N PHE A 114 5.69 -56.23 2.27
CA PHE A 114 5.40 -56.98 3.50
C PHE A 114 4.20 -57.94 3.38
N GLY A 115 3.34 -57.74 2.38
CA GLY A 115 2.14 -58.54 2.15
C GLY A 115 2.22 -59.49 0.94
N GLY A 116 3.34 -59.46 0.21
CA GLY A 116 3.66 -60.40 -0.88
C GLY A 116 4.50 -61.58 -0.43
#